data_AF-A0A9W8YCP1-F1
#
_entry.id   AF-A0A9W8YCP1-F1
#
_cell.length_a   1.000
_cell.length_b   1.000
_cell.length_c   1.000
_cell.angle_alpha   90.00
_cell.angle_beta   90.00
_cell.angle_gamma   90.00
#
_symmetry.space_group_name_H-M   'P 1'
#
loop_
_entity.id
_entity.type
_entity.pdbx_description
1 polymer ?
#
loop_
_entity_poly.entity_id
_entity_poly.type
_entity_poly.pdbx_seq_one_letter_code
_entity_poly.pdbx_strand_id
1 'polypeptide(L)'
;MHSFMDFQVWDLPGHLDYFDPAFDTDNIFEEIGALIWVIDAQDEYLDAIARLNMTILNLQQSYPNINIEVFVHKVDGLSDDFRGDTFRDIIQRVQDELSDHGYEQAPISFYQTSIYDHSIFEAFSKVIQKLIPQLPTLEALLNNLCGACNIEKAYLFDIMSKIYIATDTSPTDIGSYEICSDYIDVVIDVSEIYGWDRPDEQPDESETGNNDAESLITMEKKNSRYLYLREINKSVHEGLTNKLHPSYSPSRRYLALVCIMGQDNPAEKKAIIDYNVGVFQAGLKQVFPKSDREAQVEILATNEGED
;
A
#
# COMPACT_ATOMS: atom_id res chain seq x y z
N MET A 1 -1.75 -6.22 -16.22
CA MET A 1 -1.93 -6.41 -14.77
C MET A 1 -1.95 -5.02 -14.16
N HIS A 2 -3.10 -4.59 -13.64
CA HIS A 2 -3.26 -3.26 -13.03
C HIS A 2 -3.24 -3.41 -11.51
N SER A 3 -2.45 -2.57 -10.83
CA SER A 3 -2.51 -2.42 -9.36
C SER A 3 -3.89 -1.94 -8.95
N PHE A 4 -4.29 -2.18 -7.70
CA PHE A 4 -5.55 -1.66 -7.15
C PHE A 4 -5.62 -0.13 -7.17
N MET A 5 -4.48 0.55 -7.24
CA MET A 5 -4.40 2.00 -7.32
C MET A 5 -3.72 2.43 -8.62
N ASP A 6 -4.43 3.19 -9.45
CA ASP A 6 -3.85 3.83 -10.63
C ASP A 6 -3.08 5.08 -10.19
N PHE A 7 -1.81 4.90 -9.82
CA PHE A 7 -0.90 6.03 -9.57
C PHE A 7 -0.11 6.36 -10.83
N GLN A 8 -0.08 7.64 -11.17
CA GLN A 8 0.85 8.16 -12.16
C GLN A 8 2.03 8.79 -11.43
N VAL A 9 3.20 8.17 -11.57
CA VAL A 9 4.45 8.73 -11.05
C VAL A 9 5.02 9.68 -12.11
N TRP A 10 5.24 10.93 -11.71
CA TRP A 10 5.87 11.94 -12.54
C TRP A 10 7.28 12.20 -12.04
N ASP A 11 8.28 11.75 -12.81
CA ASP A 11 9.68 12.02 -12.50
C ASP A 11 10.06 13.40 -13.04
N LEU A 12 10.33 14.33 -12.13
CA LEU A 12 10.72 15.70 -12.44
C LEU A 12 12.26 15.83 -12.29
N PRO A 13 13.03 16.11 -13.36
CA PRO A 13 14.48 16.36 -13.24
C PRO A 13 14.82 17.59 -12.37
N GLY A 14 15.53 17.41 -11.25
CA GLY A 14 15.80 18.48 -10.26
C GLY A 14 16.62 19.71 -10.74
N HIS A 15 17.02 19.77 -12.01
CA HIS A 15 17.78 20.88 -12.61
C HIS A 15 16.91 21.91 -13.37
N LEU A 16 15.63 21.62 -13.61
CA LEU A 16 14.73 22.54 -14.31
C LEU A 16 14.03 23.47 -13.33
N ASP A 17 14.00 24.75 -13.66
CA ASP A 17 13.11 25.72 -13.02
C ASP A 17 11.69 25.50 -13.56
N TYR A 18 10.92 24.68 -12.86
CA TYR A 18 9.54 24.35 -13.25
C TYR A 18 8.61 25.56 -13.25
N PHE A 19 8.99 26.64 -12.59
CA PHE A 19 8.21 27.87 -12.52
C PHE A 19 8.44 28.82 -13.71
N ASP A 20 9.13 28.36 -14.75
CA ASP A 20 9.17 29.07 -16.04
C ASP A 20 7.77 29.02 -16.70
N PRO A 21 7.17 30.15 -17.11
CA PRO A 21 5.88 30.21 -17.80
C PRO A 21 5.80 29.40 -19.12
N ALA A 22 6.91 28.81 -19.58
CA ALA A 22 6.93 27.86 -20.68
C ALA A 22 6.40 26.45 -20.31
N PHE A 23 6.32 26.12 -19.02
CA PHE A 23 5.75 24.86 -18.54
C PHE A 23 4.30 25.06 -18.07
N ASP A 24 3.41 24.17 -18.50
CA ASP A 24 2.01 24.15 -18.07
C ASP A 24 1.91 23.49 -16.69
N THR A 25 2.49 24.15 -15.69
CA THR A 25 2.52 23.70 -14.29
C THR A 25 1.13 23.57 -13.71
N ASP A 26 0.20 24.41 -14.17
CA ASP A 26 -1.10 24.54 -13.54
C ASP A 26 -1.95 23.28 -13.72
N ASN A 27 -1.88 22.66 -14.90
CA ASN A 27 -2.57 21.39 -15.19
C ASN A 27 -1.89 20.19 -14.49
N ILE A 28 -0.56 20.23 -14.29
CA ILE A 28 0.19 19.12 -13.68
C ILE A 28 -0.02 19.11 -12.16
N PHE A 29 0.09 20.26 -11.51
CA PHE A 29 -0.01 20.34 -10.04
C PHE A 29 -1.45 20.30 -9.53
N GLU A 30 -2.46 20.63 -10.35
CA GLU A 30 -3.87 20.47 -9.97
C GLU A 30 -4.30 18.99 -9.83
N GLU A 31 -3.70 18.08 -10.61
CA GLU A 31 -3.98 16.64 -10.52
C GLU A 31 -3.12 15.91 -9.47
N ILE A 32 -2.05 16.53 -8.97
CA ILE A 32 -1.14 15.91 -8.00
C ILE A 32 -1.67 16.06 -6.56
N GLY A 33 -1.88 14.94 -5.88
CA GLY A 33 -2.28 14.94 -4.46
C GLY A 33 -1.13 15.00 -3.45
N ALA A 34 0.07 14.53 -3.82
CA ALA A 34 1.25 14.55 -2.96
C ALA A 34 2.53 14.77 -3.78
N LEU A 35 3.43 15.58 -3.24
CA LEU A 35 4.76 15.79 -3.77
C LEU A 35 5.78 15.04 -2.90
N ILE A 36 6.55 14.14 -3.52
CA ILE A 36 7.67 13.47 -2.87
C ILE A 36 8.97 14.14 -3.33
N TRP A 37 9.71 14.69 -2.39
CA TRP A 37 11.05 15.23 -2.63
C TRP A 37 12.12 14.29 -2.10
N VAL A 38 13.09 13.94 -2.94
CA VAL A 38 14.14 12.98 -2.57
C VAL A 38 15.45 13.73 -2.31
N ILE A 39 16.00 13.56 -1.12
CA ILE A 39 17.30 14.11 -0.70
C ILE A 39 18.27 12.95 -0.54
N ASP A 40 19.39 12.96 -1.26
CA ASP A 40 20.46 11.99 -1.06
C ASP A 40 21.21 12.31 0.24
N ALA A 41 21.22 11.38 1.20
CA ALA A 41 21.90 11.56 2.48
C ALA A 41 23.44 11.41 2.39
N GLN A 42 23.96 10.86 1.30
CA GLN A 42 25.40 10.65 1.09
C GLN A 42 26.07 11.80 0.34
N ASP A 43 25.29 12.67 -0.30
CA ASP A 43 25.77 13.81 -1.09
C ASP A 43 25.54 15.15 -0.36
N GLU A 44 26.00 16.24 -0.97
CA GLU A 44 25.78 17.60 -0.47
C GLU A 44 24.30 18.01 -0.57
N TYR A 45 23.57 17.88 0.54
CA TYR A 45 22.12 18.12 0.61
C TYR A 45 21.73 19.61 0.80
N LEU A 46 22.70 20.53 0.98
CA LEU A 46 22.40 21.95 1.20
C LEU A 46 21.69 22.61 0.01
N ASP A 47 22.16 22.38 -1.21
CA ASP A 47 21.50 22.90 -2.43
C ASP A 47 20.10 22.27 -2.60
N ALA A 48 19.97 20.98 -2.28
CA ALA A 48 18.69 20.29 -2.34
C ALA A 48 17.66 20.86 -1.34
N ILE A 49 18.09 21.25 -0.13
CA ILE A 49 17.24 21.91 0.87
C ILE A 49 16.82 23.30 0.38
N ALA A 50 17.74 24.09 -0.15
CA ALA A 50 17.42 25.43 -0.66
C ALA A 50 16.39 25.37 -1.81
N ARG A 51 16.55 24.42 -2.74
CA ARG A 51 15.59 24.17 -3.83
C ARG A 51 14.25 23.66 -3.33
N LEU A 52 14.27 22.76 -2.35
CA LEU A 52 13.05 22.27 -1.70
C LEU A 52 12.26 23.44 -1.11
N ASN A 53 12.91 24.33 -0.36
CA ASN A 53 12.24 25.46 0.26
C ASN A 53 11.68 26.45 -0.77
N MET A 54 12.42 26.75 -1.84
CA MET A 54 11.89 27.55 -2.95
C MET A 54 10.63 26.91 -3.56
N THR A 55 10.65 25.59 -3.76
CA THR A 55 9.54 24.83 -4.32
C THR A 55 8.33 24.82 -3.39
N ILE A 56 8.55 24.62 -2.08
CA ILE A 56 7.49 24.67 -1.07
C ILE A 56 6.84 26.06 -1.02
N LEU A 57 7.63 27.14 -1.04
CA LEU A 57 7.11 28.50 -0.98
C LEU A 57 6.22 28.84 -2.18
N ASN A 58 6.58 28.37 -3.37
CA ASN A 58 5.77 28.57 -4.57
C ASN A 58 4.52 27.69 -4.57
N LEU A 59 4.66 26.41 -4.18
CA LEU A 59 3.53 25.47 -4.14
C LEU A 59 2.51 25.82 -3.06
N GLN A 60 2.94 26.27 -1.88
CA GLN A 60 2.02 26.67 -0.81
C GLN A 60 1.15 27.87 -1.20
N GLN A 61 1.65 28.78 -2.04
CA GLN A 61 0.87 29.92 -2.53
C GLN A 61 -0.22 29.51 -3.53
N SER A 62 0.09 28.56 -4.42
CA SER A 62 -0.82 28.14 -5.49
C SER A 62 -1.71 26.97 -5.11
N TYR A 63 -1.22 26.02 -4.31
CA TYR A 63 -1.83 24.73 -4.01
C TYR A 63 -1.66 24.32 -2.53
N PRO A 64 -2.49 24.85 -1.60
CA PRO A 64 -2.35 24.56 -0.18
C PRO A 64 -2.77 23.14 0.23
N ASN A 65 -3.45 22.39 -0.65
CA ASN A 65 -3.98 21.06 -0.36
C ASN A 65 -3.00 19.91 -0.67
N ILE A 66 -1.84 20.20 -1.27
CA ILE A 66 -0.86 19.18 -1.63
C ILE A 66 -0.07 18.76 -0.39
N ASN A 67 0.00 17.46 -0.13
CA ASN A 67 0.86 16.91 0.92
C ASN A 67 2.32 16.91 0.45
N ILE A 68 3.23 17.42 1.27
CA ILE A 68 4.65 17.50 0.96
C ILE A 68 5.41 16.49 1.81
N GLU A 69 6.10 15.58 1.14
CA GLU A 69 6.77 14.44 1.77
C GLU A 69 8.23 14.43 1.35
N VAL A 70 9.15 14.36 2.31
CA VAL A 70 10.60 14.40 2.07
C VAL A 70 11.20 13.05 2.39
N PHE A 71 11.81 12.42 1.39
CA PHE A 71 12.53 11.16 1.51
C PHE A 71 14.01 11.45 1.63
N VAL A 72 14.57 11.21 2.83
CA VAL A 72 16.00 11.15 3.05
C VAL A 72 16.46 9.76 2.59
N HIS A 73 17.10 9.73 1.43
CA HIS A 73 17.42 8.53 0.67
C HIS A 73 18.87 8.10 0.81
N LYS A 74 19.17 6.85 0.46
CA LYS A 74 20.50 6.20 0.59
C LYS A 74 21.08 6.20 2.00
N VAL A 75 20.23 6.00 3.00
CA VAL A 75 20.64 5.94 4.41
C VAL A 75 21.42 4.67 4.77
N ASP A 76 21.51 3.69 3.86
CA ASP A 76 22.19 2.41 3.99
C ASP A 76 23.73 2.52 4.08
N GLY A 77 24.32 3.54 3.45
CA GLY A 77 25.76 3.77 3.49
C GLY A 77 26.25 4.46 4.75
N LEU A 78 25.35 4.83 5.67
CA LEU A 78 25.65 5.57 6.89
C LEU A 78 25.61 4.65 8.11
N SER A 79 26.41 4.94 9.13
CA SER A 79 26.27 4.27 10.43
C SER A 79 24.96 4.70 11.10
N ASP A 80 24.39 3.84 11.96
CA ASP A 80 23.13 4.14 12.67
C ASP A 80 23.16 5.48 13.44
N ASP A 81 24.30 5.78 14.08
CA ASP A 81 24.52 7.06 14.78
C ASP A 81 24.47 8.25 13.81
N PHE A 82 25.18 8.15 12.68
CA PHE A 82 25.24 9.21 11.69
C PHE A 82 23.90 9.39 10.97
N ARG A 83 23.18 8.29 10.69
CA ARG A 83 21.82 8.35 10.12
C ARG A 83 20.87 9.16 10.99
N GLY A 84 20.90 8.95 12.31
CA GLY A 84 20.08 9.70 13.26
C GLY A 84 20.43 11.19 13.29
N ASP A 85 21.72 11.50 13.30
CA ASP A 85 22.22 12.88 13.35
C ASP A 85 21.93 13.63 12.04
N THR A 86 22.24 13.04 10.88
CA THR A 86 21.95 13.64 9.56
C THR A 86 20.45 13.86 9.37
N PHE A 87 19.62 12.91 9.80
CA PHE A 87 18.16 13.07 9.69
C PHE A 87 17.64 14.23 10.54
N ARG A 88 18.12 14.37 11.79
CA ARG A 88 17.75 15.50 12.66
C ARG A 88 18.25 16.82 12.09
N ASP A 89 19.47 16.85 11.56
CA ASP A 89 20.07 18.04 10.95
C ASP A 89 19.27 18.48 9.70
N ILE A 90 18.88 17.56 8.83
CA ILE A 90 18.02 17.87 7.67
C ILE A 90 16.66 18.42 8.11
N ILE A 91 15.99 17.76 9.08
CA ILE A 91 14.70 18.23 9.58
C ILE A 91 14.82 19.64 10.14
N GLN A 92 15.83 19.88 10.98
CA GLN A 92 16.02 21.17 11.61
C GLN A 92 16.30 22.26 10.57
N ARG A 93 17.17 22.01 9.59
CA ARG A 93 17.47 23.00 8.53
C ARG A 93 16.26 23.33 7.68
N VAL A 94 15.49 22.31 7.26
CA VAL A 94 14.27 22.54 6.48
C VAL A 94 13.25 23.35 7.31
N GLN A 95 13.07 23.01 8.59
CA GLN A 95 12.16 23.74 9.47
C GLN A 95 12.60 25.16 9.78
N ASP A 96 13.90 25.38 10.01
CA ASP A 96 14.47 26.70 10.30
C ASP A 96 14.32 27.62 9.08
N GLU A 97 14.66 27.15 7.88
CA GLU A 97 14.50 27.93 6.65
C GLU A 97 13.03 28.22 6.33
N LEU A 98 12.10 27.30 6.59
CA LEU A 98 10.67 27.58 6.41
C LEU A 98 10.13 28.57 7.44
N SER A 99 10.63 28.50 8.68
CA SER A 99 10.26 29.42 9.76
C SER A 99 10.74 30.85 9.45
N ASP A 100 11.93 31.00 8.87
CA ASP A 100 12.46 32.29 8.42
C ASP A 100 11.55 32.97 7.37
N HIS A 101 10.85 32.17 6.56
CA HIS A 101 9.89 32.65 5.55
C HIS A 101 8.45 32.78 6.09
N GLY A 102 8.23 32.55 7.39
CA GLY A 102 6.95 32.77 8.07
C GLY A 102 5.99 31.56 8.07
N TYR A 103 6.46 30.37 7.69
CA TYR A 103 5.67 29.13 7.69
C TYR A 103 6.08 28.22 8.86
N GLU A 104 5.60 28.53 10.08
CA GLU A 104 5.95 27.78 11.29
C GLU A 104 5.29 26.39 11.40
N GLN A 105 4.30 26.08 10.55
CA GLN A 105 3.51 24.84 10.64
C GLN A 105 3.15 24.22 9.28
N ALA A 106 4.10 24.22 8.33
CA ALA A 106 3.90 23.45 7.09
C ALA A 106 3.79 21.95 7.42
N PRO A 107 2.75 21.22 6.95
CA PRO A 107 2.57 19.79 7.23
C PRO A 107 3.52 18.95 6.37
N ILE A 108 4.82 19.03 6.66
CA ILE A 108 5.86 18.25 5.97
C ILE A 108 6.15 17.00 6.78
N SER A 109 6.13 15.83 6.16
CA SER A 109 6.64 14.62 6.80
C SER A 109 7.93 14.15 6.19
N PHE A 110 8.78 13.59 7.05
CA PHE A 110 10.12 13.15 6.70
C PHE A 110 10.20 11.64 6.88
N TYR A 111 10.78 10.97 5.89
CA TYR A 111 10.97 9.53 5.91
C TYR A 111 12.41 9.18 5.59
N GLN A 112 12.96 8.23 6.34
CA GLN A 112 14.24 7.61 6.01
C GLN A 112 13.97 6.46 5.06
N THR A 113 14.62 6.45 3.91
CA THR A 113 14.38 5.44 2.87
C THR A 113 15.69 4.88 2.33
N SER A 114 15.68 3.59 2.03
CA SER A 114 16.73 2.86 1.34
C SER A 114 16.09 1.94 0.32
N ILE A 115 16.74 1.72 -0.82
CA ILE A 115 16.31 0.71 -1.81
C ILE A 115 16.73 -0.71 -1.43
N TYR A 116 17.65 -0.86 -0.49
CA TYR A 116 18.12 -2.16 -0.01
C TYR A 116 17.24 -2.73 1.10
N ASP A 117 16.51 -1.85 1.80
CA ASP A 117 15.59 -2.21 2.87
C ASP A 117 14.13 -2.02 2.41
N HIS A 118 13.19 -2.53 3.20
CA HIS A 118 11.76 -2.38 2.92
C HIS A 118 11.22 -0.98 3.29
N SER A 119 12.06 -0.10 3.85
CA SER A 119 11.70 1.24 4.31
C SER A 119 11.12 2.14 3.22
N ILE A 120 11.58 2.00 1.97
CA ILE A 120 11.01 2.76 0.84
C ILE A 120 9.53 2.44 0.63
N PHE A 121 9.17 1.16 0.66
CA PHE A 121 7.78 0.73 0.48
C PHE A 121 6.90 1.15 1.67
N GLU A 122 7.45 1.15 2.88
CA GLU A 122 6.74 1.65 4.06
C GLU A 122 6.46 3.16 3.95
N ALA A 123 7.47 3.94 3.54
CA ALA A 123 7.32 5.37 3.32
C ALA A 123 6.26 5.65 2.25
N PHE A 124 6.33 4.98 1.10
CA PHE A 124 5.31 5.08 0.05
C PHE A 124 3.92 4.72 0.56
N SER A 125 3.79 3.67 1.38
CA SER A 125 2.51 3.27 1.96
C SER A 125 1.91 4.37 2.84
N LYS A 126 2.72 5.06 3.65
CA LYS A 126 2.26 6.20 4.46
C LYS A 126 1.85 7.41 3.61
N VAL A 127 2.59 7.69 2.53
CA VAL A 127 2.22 8.76 1.59
C VAL A 127 0.88 8.46 0.93
N ILE A 128 0.72 7.22 0.45
CA ILE A 128 -0.51 6.77 -0.20
C ILE A 128 -1.70 6.79 0.75
N GLN A 129 -1.51 6.39 2.01
CA GLN A 129 -2.57 6.47 3.02
C GLN A 129 -3.15 7.87 3.14
N LYS A 130 -2.31 8.90 3.15
CA LYS A 130 -2.76 10.29 3.23
C LYS A 130 -3.51 10.75 1.97
N LEU A 131 -3.33 10.09 0.84
CA LEU A 131 -4.04 10.38 -0.40
C LEU A 131 -5.44 9.76 -0.44
N ILE A 132 -5.72 8.73 0.37
CA ILE A 132 -6.99 8.00 0.33
C ILE A 132 -8.01 8.73 1.22
N PRO A 133 -9.06 9.34 0.64
CA PRO A 133 -10.04 10.11 1.42
C PRO A 133 -10.89 9.24 2.37
N GLN A 134 -10.99 7.93 2.09
CA GLN A 134 -11.79 6.97 2.85
C GLN A 134 -10.97 6.20 3.89
N LEU A 135 -9.71 6.61 4.15
CA LEU A 135 -8.82 5.95 5.10
C LEU A 135 -9.45 5.75 6.49
N PRO A 136 -10.12 6.75 7.12
CA PRO A 136 -10.68 6.57 8.46
C PRO A 136 -11.71 5.44 8.56
N THR A 137 -12.46 5.21 7.48
CA THR A 137 -13.43 4.12 7.41
C THR A 137 -12.73 2.76 7.35
N LEU A 138 -11.63 2.66 6.58
CA LEU A 138 -10.82 1.44 6.48
C LEU A 138 -10.12 1.12 7.80
N GLU A 139 -9.53 2.12 8.45
CA GLU A 139 -8.93 1.98 9.78
C GLU A 139 -9.97 1.53 10.82
N ALA A 140 -11.16 2.11 10.81
CA ALA A 140 -12.24 1.70 11.71
C ALA A 140 -12.67 0.24 11.47
N LEU A 141 -12.75 -0.21 10.20
CA LEU A 141 -13.04 -1.61 9.88
C LEU A 141 -11.94 -2.55 10.36
N LEU A 142 -10.67 -2.18 10.15
CA LEU A 142 -9.52 -2.96 10.64
C LEU A 142 -9.47 -3.01 12.17
N ASN A 143 -9.72 -1.88 12.85
CA ASN A 143 -9.77 -1.82 14.31
C ASN A 143 -10.88 -2.72 14.88
N ASN A 144 -12.05 -2.74 14.25
CA ASN A 144 -13.15 -3.62 14.64
C ASN A 144 -12.78 -5.10 14.46
N LEU A 145 -12.13 -5.44 13.34
CA LEU A 145 -11.63 -6.80 13.09
C LEU A 145 -10.59 -7.21 14.13
N CYS A 146 -9.62 -6.32 14.42
CA CYS A 146 -8.59 -6.58 15.42
C CYS A 146 -9.19 -6.79 16.82
N GLY A 147 -10.15 -5.93 17.21
CA GLY A 147 -10.84 -6.04 18.49
C GLY A 147 -11.69 -7.30 18.63
N ALA A 148 -12.35 -7.76 17.56
CA ALA A 148 -13.20 -8.95 17.59
C ALA A 148 -12.40 -10.26 17.57
N CYS A 149 -11.29 -10.30 16.84
CA CYS A 149 -10.47 -11.50 16.63
C CYS A 149 -9.25 -11.60 17.56
N ASN A 150 -9.00 -10.60 18.41
CA ASN A 150 -7.78 -10.49 19.22
C ASN A 150 -6.49 -10.53 18.37
N ILE A 151 -6.51 -9.80 17.24
CA ILE A 151 -5.35 -9.66 16.35
C ILE A 151 -4.48 -8.53 16.91
N GLU A 152 -3.16 -8.75 16.99
CA GLU A 152 -2.22 -7.74 17.50
C GLU A 152 -1.99 -6.63 16.47
N LYS A 153 -1.90 -6.99 15.18
CA LYS A 153 -1.64 -6.05 14.09
C LYS A 153 -2.29 -6.53 12.78
N ALA A 154 -2.88 -5.62 12.00
CA ALA A 154 -3.44 -5.95 10.69
C ALA A 154 -2.99 -4.95 9.62
N TYR A 155 -2.69 -5.48 8.44
CA TYR A 155 -2.30 -4.74 7.27
C TYR A 155 -3.12 -5.16 6.06
N LEU A 156 -3.58 -4.19 5.30
CA LEU A 156 -4.22 -4.40 4.01
C LEU A 156 -3.21 -4.08 2.90
N PHE A 157 -2.64 -5.11 2.29
CA PHE A 157 -1.62 -5.02 1.25
C PHE A 157 -2.19 -5.07 -0.15
N ASP A 158 -1.60 -4.31 -1.06
CA ASP A 158 -1.62 -4.61 -2.50
C ASP A 158 -0.44 -5.55 -2.81
N ILE A 159 -0.76 -6.79 -3.23
CA ILE A 159 0.23 -7.87 -3.41
C ILE A 159 1.28 -7.47 -4.46
N MET A 160 0.87 -6.80 -5.53
CA MET A 160 1.76 -6.50 -6.66
C MET A 160 2.78 -5.42 -6.33
N SER A 161 2.35 -4.37 -5.63
CA SER A 161 3.20 -3.24 -5.27
C SER A 161 3.90 -3.40 -3.91
N LYS A 162 3.46 -4.38 -3.11
CA LYS A 162 3.82 -4.58 -1.70
C LYS A 162 3.49 -3.39 -0.80
N ILE A 163 2.69 -2.45 -1.28
CA ILE A 163 2.28 -1.25 -0.54
C ILE A 163 1.07 -1.62 0.32
N TYR A 164 1.07 -1.21 1.60
CA TYR A 164 -0.13 -1.35 2.42
C TYR A 164 -1.02 -0.11 2.31
N ILE A 165 -2.27 -0.34 1.94
CA ILE A 165 -3.30 0.68 1.71
C ILE A 165 -3.86 1.18 3.03
N ALA A 166 -4.02 0.29 4.01
CA ALA A 166 -4.54 0.62 5.32
C ALA A 166 -3.92 -0.28 6.38
N THR A 167 -3.82 0.24 7.60
CA THR A 167 -3.41 -0.52 8.78
C THR A 167 -4.31 -0.15 9.94
N ASP A 168 -4.34 -0.97 10.98
CA ASP A 168 -5.01 -0.63 12.22
C ASP A 168 -4.25 0.48 12.99
N THR A 169 -4.92 1.09 13.96
CA THR A 169 -4.40 2.25 14.72
C THR A 169 -3.25 1.93 15.68
N SER A 170 -2.89 0.66 15.87
CA SER A 170 -1.71 0.31 16.66
C SER A 170 -0.42 0.81 15.97
N PRO A 171 0.64 1.13 16.73
CA PRO A 171 1.87 1.65 16.13
C PRO A 171 2.46 0.63 15.15
N THR A 172 2.79 1.10 13.94
CA THR A 172 3.49 0.31 12.93
C THR A 172 4.96 0.18 13.30
N ASP A 173 5.46 -1.04 13.36
CA ASP A 173 6.88 -1.34 13.53
C ASP A 173 7.48 -1.79 12.18
N ILE A 174 8.68 -1.30 11.87
CA ILE A 174 9.39 -1.61 10.61
C ILE A 174 9.59 -3.12 10.49
N GLY A 175 9.96 -3.79 11.60
CA GLY A 175 10.17 -5.23 11.59
C GLY A 175 8.89 -6.05 11.38
N SER A 176 7.72 -5.53 11.77
CA SER A 176 6.44 -6.19 11.51
C SER A 176 6.06 -6.10 10.03
N TYR A 177 6.33 -4.95 9.41
CA TYR A 177 6.13 -4.74 7.98
C TYR A 177 7.04 -5.65 7.13
N GLU A 178 8.33 -5.74 7.47
CA GLU A 178 9.30 -6.62 6.80
C GLU A 178 8.82 -8.08 6.80
N ILE A 179 8.43 -8.60 7.97
CA ILE A 179 7.94 -9.98 8.08
C ILE A 179 6.68 -10.20 7.24
N CYS A 180 5.75 -9.24 7.20
CA CYS A 180 4.54 -9.34 6.38
C CYS A 180 4.86 -9.29 4.88
N SER A 181 5.79 -8.42 4.46
CA SER A 181 6.24 -8.31 3.06
C SER A 181 6.88 -9.61 2.58
N ASP A 182 7.84 -10.15 3.34
CA ASP A 182 8.51 -11.41 3.01
C ASP A 182 7.53 -12.58 2.99
N TYR A 183 6.53 -12.55 3.87
CA TYR A 183 5.50 -13.59 3.90
C TYR A 183 4.64 -13.59 2.64
N ILE A 184 4.27 -12.41 2.10
CA ILE A 184 3.56 -12.31 0.83
C ILE A 184 4.37 -12.95 -0.30
N ASP A 185 5.67 -12.65 -0.38
CA ASP A 185 6.55 -13.24 -1.41
C ASP A 185 6.58 -14.77 -1.33
N VAL A 186 6.73 -15.33 -0.13
CA VAL A 186 6.74 -16.78 0.06
C VAL A 186 5.41 -17.40 -0.39
N VAL A 187 4.27 -16.77 -0.07
CA VAL A 187 2.96 -17.28 -0.48
C VAL A 187 2.81 -17.22 -1.99
N ILE A 188 3.23 -16.12 -2.63
CA ILE A 188 3.16 -15.96 -4.08
C ILE A 188 4.08 -16.95 -4.78
N ASP A 189 5.36 -17.03 -4.41
CA ASP A 189 6.33 -17.96 -5.00
C ASP A 189 5.85 -19.41 -4.89
N VAL A 190 5.33 -19.82 -3.73
CA VAL A 190 4.79 -21.18 -3.54
C VAL A 190 3.53 -21.39 -4.38
N SER A 191 2.65 -20.39 -4.45
CA SER A 191 1.44 -20.45 -5.28
C SER A 191 1.75 -20.49 -6.77
N GLU A 192 2.83 -19.85 -7.23
CA GLU A 192 3.26 -19.91 -8.64
C GLU A 192 3.82 -21.29 -9.00
N ILE A 193 4.53 -21.92 -8.05
CA ILE A 193 5.09 -23.27 -8.26
C ILE A 193 3.99 -24.34 -8.28
N TYR A 194 3.01 -24.26 -7.36
CA TYR A 194 2.03 -25.33 -7.13
C TYR A 194 0.61 -25.01 -7.58
N GLY A 195 0.28 -23.76 -7.89
CA GLY A 195 -1.04 -23.30 -8.31
C GLY A 195 -1.31 -23.47 -9.81
N TRP A 196 -0.48 -24.26 -10.52
CA TRP A 196 -0.71 -24.56 -11.92
C TRP A 196 -1.83 -25.59 -12.06
N ASP A 197 -2.93 -25.21 -12.74
CA ASP A 197 -4.01 -26.12 -13.10
C ASP A 197 -3.45 -27.23 -14.01
N ARG A 198 -3.33 -28.43 -13.46
CA ARG A 198 -2.85 -29.58 -14.22
C ARG A 198 -3.86 -29.88 -15.33
N PRO A 199 -3.43 -29.96 -16.61
CA PRO A 199 -4.36 -30.11 -17.73
C PRO A 199 -5.10 -31.46 -17.76
N ASP A 200 -4.71 -32.45 -16.95
CA ASP A 200 -5.14 -33.85 -17.11
C ASP A 200 -5.46 -34.59 -15.79
N GLU A 201 -6.25 -33.99 -14.88
CA GLU A 201 -6.89 -34.78 -13.80
C GLU A 201 -8.41 -34.61 -13.89
N GLN A 202 -9.12 -35.73 -14.09
CA GLN A 202 -10.57 -35.79 -13.96
C GLN A 202 -10.94 -35.25 -12.57
N PRO A 203 -12.04 -34.48 -12.44
CA PRO A 203 -12.44 -33.94 -11.15
C PRO A 203 -12.88 -35.11 -10.26
N ASP A 204 -11.96 -35.63 -9.45
CA ASP A 204 -12.32 -36.48 -8.33
C ASP A 204 -13.16 -35.61 -7.37
N GLU A 205 -14.43 -35.98 -7.19
CA GLU A 205 -15.43 -35.30 -6.36
C GLU A 205 -15.05 -35.22 -4.85
N SER A 206 -13.81 -35.52 -4.48
CA SER A 206 -13.30 -35.55 -3.11
C SER A 206 -12.41 -34.37 -2.71
N GLU A 207 -12.01 -33.49 -3.62
CA GLU A 207 -11.21 -32.30 -3.26
C GLU A 207 -12.09 -31.05 -3.05
N THR A 208 -13.08 -31.15 -2.15
CA THR A 208 -13.80 -29.98 -1.61
C THR A 208 -12.96 -29.21 -0.57
N GLY A 209 -11.64 -29.14 -0.76
CA GLY A 209 -10.69 -28.73 0.28
C GLY A 209 -10.00 -27.39 0.09
N ASN A 210 -9.96 -26.83 -1.13
CA ASN A 210 -9.15 -25.64 -1.41
C ASN A 210 -9.95 -24.52 -2.08
N ASN A 211 -11.17 -24.31 -1.61
CA ASN A 211 -11.86 -23.07 -1.91
C ASN A 211 -11.28 -21.97 -1.04
N ASP A 212 -10.63 -21.05 -1.75
CA ASP A 212 -10.11 -19.75 -1.37
C ASP A 212 -8.65 -19.73 -0.88
N ALA A 213 -7.86 -18.83 -1.47
CA ALA A 213 -6.45 -18.59 -1.20
C ALA A 213 -6.25 -18.05 0.22
N GLU A 214 -6.19 -18.97 1.17
CA GLU A 214 -5.96 -18.79 2.59
C GLU A 214 -4.60 -19.37 2.93
N SER A 215 -3.75 -18.59 3.59
CA SER A 215 -2.48 -19.09 4.13
C SER A 215 -2.40 -18.74 5.61
N LEU A 216 -2.07 -19.74 6.43
CA LEU A 216 -1.82 -19.57 7.85
C LEU A 216 -0.47 -20.20 8.18
N ILE A 217 0.49 -19.40 8.62
CA ILE A 217 1.81 -19.86 9.04
C ILE A 217 2.00 -19.61 10.54
N THR A 218 2.60 -20.59 11.22
CA THR A 218 3.00 -20.47 12.63
C THR A 218 4.47 -20.11 12.73
N MET A 219 4.81 -19.05 13.47
CA MET A 219 6.20 -18.62 13.69
C MET A 219 6.74 -19.23 14.99
N GLU A 220 7.53 -20.30 14.90
CA GLU A 220 8.05 -21.02 16.07
C GLU A 220 9.15 -20.25 16.83
N LYS A 221 9.89 -19.33 16.19
CA LYS A 221 11.14 -18.76 16.76
C LYS A 221 10.99 -17.55 17.68
N LYS A 222 9.82 -16.89 17.76
CA LYS A 222 9.62 -15.66 18.57
C LYS A 222 8.26 -15.66 19.27
N ASN A 223 8.07 -16.54 20.26
CA ASN A 223 6.88 -16.56 21.12
C ASN A 223 5.57 -17.10 20.49
N SER A 224 5.61 -18.06 19.56
CA SER A 224 4.41 -18.69 18.96
C SER A 224 3.38 -17.66 18.45
N ARG A 225 3.85 -16.69 17.68
CA ARG A 225 2.96 -15.77 16.95
C ARG A 225 2.49 -16.44 15.66
N TYR A 226 1.29 -16.08 15.22
CA TYR A 226 0.72 -16.60 13.99
C TYR A 226 0.59 -15.49 12.96
N LEU A 227 0.94 -15.82 11.72
CA LEU A 227 0.76 -14.97 10.55
C LEU A 227 -0.40 -15.55 9.75
N TYR A 228 -1.44 -14.76 9.58
CA TYR A 228 -2.61 -15.11 8.78
C TYR A 228 -2.65 -14.21 7.55
N LEU A 229 -2.73 -14.81 6.37
CA LEU A 229 -2.92 -14.13 5.10
C LEU A 229 -4.20 -14.61 4.43
N ARG A 230 -5.03 -13.66 4.03
CA ARG A 230 -6.26 -13.89 3.28
C ARG A 230 -6.34 -12.99 2.07
N GLU A 231 -6.59 -13.55 0.89
CA GLU A 231 -6.95 -12.76 -0.28
C GLU A 231 -8.38 -12.20 -0.14
N ILE A 232 -8.54 -10.89 -0.37
CA ILE A 232 -9.83 -10.19 -0.18
C ILE A 232 -10.59 -10.02 -1.49
N ASN A 233 -9.90 -9.97 -2.63
CA ASN A 233 -10.49 -9.59 -3.91
C ASN A 233 -10.45 -10.69 -4.98
N LYS A 234 -10.72 -11.95 -4.59
CA LYS A 234 -11.14 -12.94 -5.57
C LYS A 234 -12.58 -12.61 -5.98
N SER A 235 -12.78 -11.91 -7.08
CA SER A 235 -14.11 -11.79 -7.69
C SER A 235 -14.57 -13.19 -8.07
N VAL A 236 -15.60 -13.68 -7.39
CA VAL A 236 -16.18 -15.04 -7.49
C VAL A 236 -16.76 -15.37 -8.89
N HIS A 237 -16.61 -14.51 -9.90
CA HIS A 237 -17.10 -14.73 -11.26
C HIS A 237 -16.07 -15.39 -12.19
N GLU A 238 -15.40 -16.45 -11.75
CA GLU A 238 -14.67 -17.35 -12.66
C GLU A 238 -15.21 -18.78 -12.65
N GLY A 239 -16.45 -18.97 -12.18
CA GLY A 239 -17.08 -20.28 -12.11
C GLY A 239 -17.82 -20.75 -13.36
N LEU A 240 -18.33 -19.86 -14.24
CA LEU A 240 -19.31 -20.33 -15.25
C LEU A 240 -19.25 -19.77 -16.68
N THR A 241 -18.40 -18.80 -17.05
CA THR A 241 -18.50 -18.19 -18.40
C THR A 241 -17.22 -18.03 -19.22
N ASN A 242 -16.05 -18.47 -18.78
CA ASN A 242 -14.83 -18.36 -19.59
C ASN A 242 -14.30 -19.72 -20.05
N LYS A 243 -14.98 -20.32 -21.04
CA LYS A 243 -14.42 -21.43 -21.85
C LYS A 243 -14.14 -21.04 -23.32
N LEU A 244 -14.34 -19.79 -23.73
CA LEU A 244 -14.34 -19.43 -25.16
C LEU A 244 -13.41 -18.28 -25.60
N HIS A 245 -12.63 -17.64 -24.73
CA HIS A 245 -11.66 -16.63 -25.19
C HIS A 245 -10.34 -16.66 -24.39
N PRO A 246 -9.22 -17.18 -24.95
CA PRO A 246 -7.94 -17.30 -24.24
C PRO A 246 -7.10 -16.02 -24.25
N SER A 247 -7.68 -14.83 -24.51
CA SER A 247 -6.90 -13.60 -24.72
C SER A 247 -7.18 -12.46 -23.75
N TYR A 248 -8.05 -12.64 -22.76
CA TYR A 248 -8.30 -11.62 -21.74
C TYR A 248 -8.31 -12.28 -20.36
N SER A 249 -7.16 -12.23 -19.68
CA SER A 249 -7.09 -12.52 -18.25
C SER A 249 -7.80 -11.37 -17.53
N PRO A 250 -8.88 -11.63 -16.76
CA PRO A 250 -9.57 -10.57 -16.03
C PRO A 250 -8.56 -9.94 -15.08
N SER A 251 -8.46 -8.60 -15.09
CA SER A 251 -7.57 -7.82 -14.25
C SER A 251 -7.76 -8.20 -12.78
N ARG A 252 -6.91 -9.12 -12.29
CA ARG A 252 -6.94 -9.60 -10.92
C ARG A 252 -6.56 -8.45 -10.00
N ARG A 253 -7.52 -8.02 -9.17
CA ARG A 253 -7.33 -6.97 -8.15
C ARG A 253 -6.81 -7.65 -6.89
N TYR A 254 -5.55 -7.43 -6.54
CA TYR A 254 -4.89 -8.21 -5.50
C TYR A 254 -4.76 -7.44 -4.19
N LEU A 255 -5.84 -7.35 -3.42
CA LEU A 255 -5.75 -6.97 -2.02
C LEU A 255 -5.62 -8.21 -1.14
N ALA A 256 -4.62 -8.22 -0.26
CA ALA A 256 -4.42 -9.23 0.76
C ALA A 256 -4.50 -8.62 2.16
N LEU A 257 -5.24 -9.28 3.04
CA LEU A 257 -5.20 -9.00 4.47
C LEU A 257 -4.09 -9.83 5.09
N VAL A 258 -3.14 -9.19 5.76
CA VAL A 258 -2.11 -9.87 6.55
C VAL A 258 -2.29 -9.47 8.01
N CYS A 259 -2.43 -10.46 8.88
CA CYS A 259 -2.68 -10.28 10.31
C CYS A 259 -1.60 -10.99 11.13
N ILE A 260 -1.10 -10.29 12.15
CA ILE A 260 -0.21 -10.83 13.18
C ILE A 260 -1.07 -11.10 14.42
N MET A 261 -1.13 -12.37 14.81
CA MET A 261 -1.91 -12.84 15.96
C MET A 261 -0.98 -13.28 17.10
N GLY A 262 -1.45 -13.05 18.32
CA GLY A 262 -0.73 -13.41 19.55
C GLY A 262 -0.75 -14.91 19.87
N GLN A 263 -0.42 -15.25 21.12
CA GLN A 263 -0.18 -16.62 21.59
C GLN A 263 -1.42 -17.52 21.73
N ASP A 264 -2.62 -16.96 21.62
CA ASP A 264 -3.84 -17.75 21.65
C ASP A 264 -3.93 -18.58 20.38
N ASN A 265 -4.05 -19.90 20.49
CA ASN A 265 -4.09 -20.81 19.35
C ASN A 265 -5.23 -20.42 18.37
N PRO A 266 -4.92 -19.83 17.20
CA PRO A 266 -5.93 -19.36 16.28
C PRO A 266 -6.64 -20.51 15.57
N ALA A 267 -6.09 -21.73 15.60
CA ALA A 267 -6.73 -22.91 15.02
C ALA A 267 -8.08 -23.24 15.68
N GLU A 268 -8.24 -22.99 16.99
CA GLU A 268 -9.51 -23.22 17.70
C GLU A 268 -10.56 -22.14 17.39
N LYS A 269 -10.10 -20.92 17.09
CA LYS A 269 -10.96 -19.76 16.77
C LYS A 269 -11.04 -19.48 15.27
N LYS A 270 -10.47 -20.35 14.42
CA LYS A 270 -10.35 -20.12 12.97
C LYS A 270 -11.69 -19.80 12.33
N ALA A 271 -12.73 -20.57 12.64
CA ALA A 271 -14.07 -20.35 12.09
C ALA A 271 -14.66 -18.96 12.44
N ILE A 272 -14.32 -18.41 13.62
CA ILE A 272 -14.76 -17.07 14.04
C ILE A 272 -13.97 -16.00 13.28
N ILE A 273 -12.67 -16.23 13.10
CA ILE A 273 -11.79 -15.35 12.34
C ILE A 273 -12.26 -15.28 10.89
N ASP A 274 -12.47 -16.42 10.24
CA ASP A 274 -12.91 -16.49 8.84
C ASP A 274 -14.27 -15.82 8.65
N TYR A 275 -15.20 -16.01 9.59
CA TYR A 275 -16.48 -15.32 9.57
C TYR A 275 -16.32 -13.79 9.65
N ASN A 276 -15.52 -13.31 10.61
CA ASN A 276 -15.28 -11.87 10.79
C ASN A 276 -14.52 -11.26 9.60
N VAL A 277 -13.58 -11.99 9.02
CA VAL A 277 -12.85 -11.60 7.81
C VAL A 277 -13.80 -11.55 6.60
N GLY A 278 -14.75 -12.48 6.50
CA GLY A 278 -15.81 -12.44 5.48
C GLY A 278 -16.73 -11.22 5.62
N VAL A 279 -17.09 -10.85 6.87
CA VAL A 279 -17.84 -9.60 7.14
C VAL A 279 -17.00 -8.37 6.78
N PHE A 280 -15.70 -8.37 7.10
CA PHE A 280 -14.77 -7.31 6.72
C PHE A 280 -14.68 -7.16 5.20
N GLN A 281 -14.54 -8.27 4.46
CA GLN A 281 -14.51 -8.27 3.00
C GLN A 281 -15.81 -7.71 2.40
N ALA A 282 -16.97 -8.06 2.98
CA ALA A 282 -18.25 -7.49 2.57
C ALA A 282 -18.33 -5.98 2.82
N GLY A 283 -17.77 -5.51 3.95
CA GLY A 283 -17.63 -4.08 4.25
C GLY A 283 -16.70 -3.35 3.27
N LEU A 284 -15.55 -3.94 2.94
CA LEU A 284 -14.59 -3.35 2.00
C LEU A 284 -15.20 -3.13 0.61
N LYS A 285 -16.01 -4.09 0.13
CA LYS A 285 -16.75 -3.99 -1.14
C LYS A 285 -17.78 -2.84 -1.16
N GLN A 286 -18.28 -2.42 -0.01
CA GLN A 286 -19.20 -1.28 0.09
C GLN A 286 -18.46 0.06 0.13
N VAL A 287 -17.27 0.09 0.76
CA VAL A 287 -16.42 1.29 0.84
C VAL A 287 -15.85 1.66 -0.52
N PHE A 288 -15.41 0.65 -1.28
CA PHE A 288 -15.00 0.81 -2.68
C PHE A 288 -16.12 0.30 -3.61
N PRO A 289 -17.18 1.10 -3.87
CA PRO A 289 -18.14 0.74 -4.89
C PRO A 289 -17.40 0.58 -6.21
N LYS A 290 -17.74 -0.47 -6.98
CA LYS A 290 -17.23 -0.70 -8.33
C LYS A 290 -17.19 0.64 -9.07
N SER A 291 -16.02 1.05 -9.53
CA SER A 291 -15.90 2.24 -10.37
C SER A 291 -16.87 2.12 -11.56
N ASP A 292 -17.57 3.21 -11.91
CA ASP A 292 -18.69 3.24 -12.86
C ASP A 292 -18.44 2.52 -14.20
N ARG A 293 -17.17 2.29 -14.58
CA ARG A 293 -16.80 1.45 -15.74
C ARG A 293 -17.22 -0.01 -15.61
N GLU A 294 -17.16 -0.61 -14.42
CA GLU A 294 -17.58 -2.00 -14.24
C GLU A 294 -19.10 -2.14 -14.17
N ALA A 295 -19.80 -1.15 -13.60
CA ALA A 295 -21.26 -1.11 -13.63
C ALA A 295 -21.78 -0.98 -15.07
N GLN A 296 -21.12 -0.20 -15.92
CA GLN A 296 -21.49 -0.08 -17.35
C GLN A 296 -21.24 -1.38 -18.13
N VAL A 297 -20.13 -2.09 -17.87
CA VAL A 297 -19.85 -3.39 -18.52
C VAL A 297 -20.85 -4.46 -18.08
N GLU A 298 -21.29 -4.44 -16.83
CA GLU A 298 -22.29 -5.38 -16.29
C GLU A 298 -23.70 -5.11 -16.87
N ILE A 299 -24.06 -3.84 -17.12
CA ILE A 299 -25.31 -3.45 -17.81
C ILE A 299 -25.28 -3.84 -19.30
N LEU A 300 -24.13 -3.71 -19.97
CA LEU A 300 -23.97 -4.16 -21.36
C LEU A 300 -24.06 -5.70 -21.47
N ALA A 301 -23.46 -6.43 -20.53
CA ALA A 301 -23.52 -7.89 -20.49
C ALA A 301 -24.91 -8.45 -20.15
N THR A 302 -25.75 -7.70 -19.42
CA THR A 302 -27.15 -8.11 -19.16
C THR A 302 -28.07 -7.86 -20.35
N ASN A 303 -27.78 -6.86 -21.20
CA ASN A 303 -28.59 -6.57 -22.38
C ASN A 303 -28.30 -7.50 -23.57
N GLU A 304 -27.12 -8.13 -23.66
CA GLU A 304 -26.82 -9.11 -24.73
C GLU A 304 -27.39 -10.52 -24.46
N GLY A 305 -28.06 -10.73 -23.32
CA GLY A 305 -28.69 -12.01 -22.96
C GLY A 305 -30.20 -12.12 -23.23
N GLU A 306 -30.84 -11.06 -23.74
CA GLU A 306 -32.30 -11.00 -23.96
C GLU A 306 -32.75 -10.94 -25.44
N ASP A 307 -31.86 -11.09 -26.42
CA ASP A 307 -32.21 -11.19 -27.87
C ASP A 307 -32.01 -12.61 -28.45
#